data_AF-A0A7R7VZB0-F1
#
_entry.id   AF-A0A7R7VZB0-F1
#
_cell.length_a   1.000
_cell.length_b   1.000
_cell.length_c   1.000
_cell.angle_alpha   90.00
_cell.angle_beta   90.00
_cell.angle_gamma   90.00
#
_symmetry.space_group_name_H-M   'P 1'
#
loop_
_entity.id
_entity.type
_entity.pdbx_description
1 polymer ?
#
loop_
_entity_poly.entity_id
_entity_poly.type
_entity_poly.pdbx_seq_one_letter_code
_entity_poly.pdbx_strand_id
1 'polypeptide(L)'
;MRQQAAGQRSRRQTAPSGRALEQKVKEATQLETIPDDVDSVTDIRNELEFAQWYNEVEESLLEASYDEYQACLQELQMSKSHLDSLLTDTSSTLDLLTSLSNDFRAVESQTSQFRKQCEGLLSAQKHDSDLAEDIQENLQYYDFLDPASRRLNAPGAGNTVRGKEFSDMLRRLDECLDYMETHPDQKEAGVYRSRYRLLMTRALTLIRTHFVSSLRDVYADASKKIADKQLNDTTMSTLLYAKFRVGAPELKQIGLEIQKRAVPPLDPDQGTEAEYQSLLNELHANYAATRGKLIIPLVYKNLNDLAQSPTSSQDLVSFARASISYIRGVCLDEFELWGEWFHGHGGLYDFLETICEPLYDHLRPRIIHEDKIVKLCQLCTLLQTRYLLDQDEDIEQQVDANQLDFPALIQPALEDVQTRLVFRAQAFLRDEIERYKPRPEDLDYPARNKQFSISVTEGQISGRKITSTDTPTTTTLPTRPKSTTKPSNDSDPSSTNPEDTTTTAATKWDLESPTTQDQSGWYPTLRKAIWLLSRIYRLVNVHPTPILPHNQPTYKLTYKQTSPPSSTTSPTKSCTKPRPPYTAPAPSCAQKPPLPTRTSSSSATS
;
A
#
# COMPACT_ATOMS: atom_id res chain seq x y z
N MET A 1 32.35 -35.40 14.32
CA MET A 1 33.04 -36.60 13.79
C MET A 1 34.41 -36.23 13.27
N ARG A 2 35.48 -36.54 14.02
CA ARG A 2 36.67 -37.28 13.56
C ARG A 2 37.73 -37.22 14.65
N GLN A 3 38.12 -38.42 15.06
CA GLN A 3 39.08 -38.73 16.12
C GLN A 3 40.52 -38.62 15.62
N GLN A 4 41.40 -38.25 16.57
CA GLN A 4 42.72 -38.82 16.87
C GLN A 4 43.61 -39.32 15.71
N ALA A 5 44.82 -38.76 15.62
CA ALA A 5 46.02 -39.48 15.25
C ALA A 5 47.22 -38.91 16.02
N ALA A 6 47.52 -39.52 17.17
CA ALA A 6 48.77 -39.32 17.89
C ALA A 6 49.87 -40.11 17.18
N GLY A 7 50.77 -39.40 16.50
CA GLY A 7 51.98 -40.00 15.91
C GLY A 7 53.05 -40.22 16.97
N GLN A 8 53.28 -41.49 17.32
CA GLN A 8 54.41 -41.95 18.12
C GLN A 8 55.74 -41.48 17.52
N ARG A 9 56.50 -40.65 18.25
CA ARG A 9 57.92 -40.43 17.96
C ARG A 9 58.72 -41.66 18.40
N SER A 10 59.34 -42.30 17.42
CA SER A 10 60.29 -43.40 17.60
C SER A 10 61.47 -42.93 18.47
N ARG A 11 61.61 -43.55 19.64
CA ARG A 11 62.74 -43.40 20.56
C ARG A 11 63.95 -44.07 19.91
N ARG A 12 64.83 -43.28 19.27
CA ARG A 12 66.13 -43.78 18.80
C ARG A 12 66.90 -44.33 19.99
N GLN A 13 67.17 -45.63 19.95
CA GLN A 13 68.12 -46.32 20.81
C GLN A 13 69.51 -45.76 20.50
N THR A 14 70.11 -45.05 21.45
CA THR A 14 71.56 -44.84 21.48
C THR A 14 72.18 -46.08 22.12
N ALA A 15 72.99 -46.79 21.34
CA ALA A 15 73.74 -47.97 21.78
C ALA A 15 74.67 -47.61 22.96
N PRO A 16 74.84 -48.50 23.95
CA PRO A 16 75.85 -48.32 24.98
C PRO A 16 77.23 -48.65 24.41
N SER A 17 78.15 -47.70 24.53
CA SER A 17 79.59 -47.93 24.45
C SER A 17 80.04 -48.70 25.71
N GLY A 18 80.87 -49.73 25.54
CA GLY A 18 81.78 -50.14 26.60
C GLY A 18 81.98 -51.65 26.82
N ARG A 19 83.19 -52.08 26.42
CA ARG A 19 84.05 -53.16 26.97
C ARG A 19 83.72 -54.62 26.62
N ALA A 20 84.66 -55.26 25.92
CA ALA A 20 85.78 -55.98 26.55
C ALA A 20 86.78 -56.39 25.46
N LEU A 21 87.98 -55.80 25.47
CA LEU A 21 89.12 -56.38 24.76
C LEU A 21 89.57 -57.58 25.58
N GLU A 22 89.19 -58.78 25.15
CA GLU A 22 89.81 -60.02 25.59
C GLU A 22 91.29 -59.98 25.17
N GLN A 23 92.18 -59.68 26.12
CA GLN A 23 93.60 -60.02 26.00
C GLN A 23 93.71 -61.55 26.04
N LYS A 24 93.74 -62.17 24.86
CA LYS A 24 94.29 -63.51 24.71
C LYS A 24 95.78 -63.46 25.01
N VAL A 25 96.14 -63.93 26.20
CA VAL A 25 97.46 -64.47 26.50
C VAL A 25 97.77 -65.54 25.45
N LYS A 26 98.77 -65.28 24.61
CA LYS A 26 99.51 -66.28 23.85
C LYS A 26 100.98 -65.89 23.96
N GLU A 27 101.64 -66.48 24.95
CA GLU A 27 102.59 -67.57 24.72
C GLU A 27 103.88 -67.02 24.12
N ALA A 28 104.76 -66.59 25.04
CA ALA A 28 106.19 -66.52 24.78
C ALA A 28 106.68 -67.90 24.34
N THR A 29 106.65 -68.13 23.03
CA THR A 29 107.30 -69.26 22.40
C THR A 29 108.75 -68.86 22.18
N GLN A 30 109.61 -69.59 22.84
CA GLN A 30 111.06 -69.63 22.71
C GLN A 30 111.55 -69.35 21.29
N LEU A 31 112.52 -68.43 21.20
CA LEU A 31 113.70 -68.46 20.34
C LEU A 31 114.47 -67.17 20.70
N GLU A 32 115.37 -67.25 21.67
CA GLU A 32 116.80 -67.35 21.34
C GLU A 32 117.18 -66.41 20.19
N THR A 33 117.24 -65.12 20.50
CA THR A 33 118.35 -64.28 20.03
C THR A 33 118.81 -63.48 21.22
N ILE A 34 119.60 -64.14 22.08
CA ILE A 34 120.62 -63.47 22.88
C ILE A 34 121.39 -62.58 21.88
N PRO A 35 121.50 -61.25 22.08
CA PRO A 35 122.54 -60.51 21.41
C PRO A 35 123.87 -61.12 21.86
N ASP A 36 124.54 -61.84 20.95
CA ASP A 36 125.89 -62.42 21.10
C ASP A 36 126.95 -61.31 21.24
N ASP A 37 126.72 -60.36 22.14
CA ASP A 37 127.64 -59.26 22.47
C ASP A 37 127.55 -58.92 23.96
N VAL A 38 127.60 -59.95 24.81
CA VAL A 38 128.00 -59.78 26.21
C VAL A 38 129.14 -60.76 26.45
N ASP A 39 130.35 -60.22 26.53
CA ASP A 39 131.56 -60.97 26.80
C ASP A 39 131.34 -61.99 27.91
N SER A 40 131.57 -63.25 27.56
CA SER A 40 131.42 -64.37 28.47
C SER A 40 132.26 -64.17 29.73
N VAL A 41 131.69 -64.55 30.89
CA VAL A 41 132.15 -64.47 32.31
C VAL A 41 133.55 -65.04 32.60
N THR A 42 134.35 -65.36 31.58
CA THR A 42 135.63 -66.06 31.66
C THR A 42 136.84 -65.20 32.02
N ASP A 43 136.72 -63.87 32.09
CA ASP A 43 137.84 -62.98 32.43
C ASP A 43 137.57 -62.01 33.60
N ILE A 44 136.66 -62.38 34.50
CA ILE A 44 136.47 -61.66 35.76
C ILE A 44 137.44 -62.24 36.79
N ARG A 45 138.58 -61.57 36.98
CA ARG A 45 139.64 -62.05 37.90
C ARG A 45 139.62 -61.30 39.23
N ASN A 46 138.84 -60.22 39.33
CA ASN A 46 138.75 -59.37 40.52
C ASN A 46 137.30 -59.08 40.94
N GLU A 47 137.07 -58.93 42.25
CA GLU A 47 135.76 -58.60 42.84
C GLU A 47 135.19 -57.26 42.29
N LEU A 48 136.09 -56.38 41.86
CA LEU A 48 135.78 -55.09 41.26
C LEU A 48 135.22 -55.23 39.82
N GLU A 49 135.72 -56.19 39.05
CA GLU A 49 135.22 -56.51 37.70
C GLU A 49 133.85 -57.21 37.76
N PHE A 50 133.62 -58.04 38.77
CA PHE A 50 132.30 -58.66 39.00
C PHE A 50 131.24 -57.64 39.38
N ALA A 51 131.57 -56.69 40.25
CA ALA A 51 130.67 -55.62 40.64
C ALA A 51 130.34 -54.70 39.44
N GLN A 52 131.30 -54.45 38.54
CA GLN A 52 131.05 -53.68 37.33
C GLN A 52 130.07 -54.40 36.40
N TRP A 53 130.29 -55.69 36.11
CA TRP A 53 129.38 -56.49 35.30
C TRP A 53 127.98 -56.63 35.91
N TYR A 54 127.88 -56.88 37.23
CA TYR A 54 126.60 -57.00 37.92
C TYR A 54 125.83 -55.67 37.90
N ASN A 55 126.52 -54.54 38.10
CA ASN A 55 125.90 -53.22 37.98
C ASN A 55 125.45 -52.93 36.54
N GLU A 56 126.22 -53.32 35.52
CA GLU A 56 125.80 -53.18 34.11
C GLU A 56 124.56 -54.02 33.79
N VAL A 57 124.48 -55.26 34.30
CA VAL A 57 123.29 -56.11 34.13
C VAL A 57 122.10 -55.55 34.90
N GLU A 58 122.29 -55.09 36.14
CA GLU A 58 121.26 -54.43 36.96
C GLU A 58 120.76 -53.14 36.31
N GLU A 59 121.67 -52.32 35.77
CA GLU A 59 121.37 -51.08 35.02
C GLU A 59 120.61 -51.41 33.73
N SER A 60 121.00 -52.46 33.00
CA SER A 60 120.27 -52.92 31.80
C SER A 60 118.86 -53.42 32.11
N LEU A 61 118.67 -54.12 33.23
CA LEU A 61 117.37 -54.64 33.67
C LEU A 61 116.46 -53.48 34.14
N LEU A 62 117.06 -52.47 34.80
CA LEU A 62 116.39 -51.23 35.17
C LEU A 62 115.98 -50.42 33.95
N GLU A 63 116.86 -50.26 32.95
CA GLU A 63 116.60 -49.59 31.67
C GLU A 63 115.43 -50.27 30.93
N ALA A 64 115.46 -51.61 30.80
CA ALA A 64 114.38 -52.38 30.18
C ALA A 64 113.04 -52.27 30.92
N SER A 65 113.06 -52.18 32.25
CA SER A 65 111.84 -51.94 33.04
C SER A 65 111.34 -50.50 32.87
N TYR A 66 112.25 -49.52 32.74
CA TYR A 66 111.94 -48.12 32.49
C TYR A 66 111.27 -47.91 31.13
N ASP A 67 111.68 -48.68 30.11
CA ASP A 67 111.10 -48.64 28.76
C ASP A 67 109.60 -49.02 28.76
N GLU A 68 109.21 -50.07 29.49
CA GLU A 68 107.80 -50.47 29.60
C GLU A 68 106.95 -49.43 30.34
N TYR A 69 107.48 -48.85 31.43
CA TYR A 69 106.81 -47.78 32.16
C TYR A 69 106.74 -46.49 31.33
N GLN A 70 107.77 -46.14 30.56
CA GLN A 70 107.75 -45.00 29.64
C GLN A 70 106.73 -45.19 28.52
N ALA A 71 106.62 -46.39 27.94
CA ALA A 71 105.62 -46.72 26.94
C ALA A 71 104.19 -46.55 27.49
N CYS A 72 103.92 -47.05 28.70
CA CYS A 72 102.63 -46.88 29.37
C CYS A 72 102.34 -45.40 29.68
N LEU A 73 103.35 -44.63 30.11
CA LEU A 73 103.22 -43.20 30.41
C LEU A 73 102.97 -42.40 29.12
N GLN A 74 103.62 -42.74 28.02
CA GLN A 74 103.35 -42.16 26.69
C GLN A 74 101.94 -42.50 26.22
N GLU A 75 101.48 -43.74 26.36
CA GLU A 75 100.11 -44.14 26.00
C GLU A 75 99.06 -43.37 26.83
N LEU A 76 99.29 -43.21 28.13
CA LEU A 76 98.46 -42.39 29.01
C LEU A 76 98.48 -40.91 28.61
N GLN A 77 99.63 -40.34 28.28
CA GLN A 77 99.75 -38.96 27.79
C GLN A 77 99.03 -38.76 26.44
N MET A 78 99.13 -39.74 25.53
CA MET A 78 98.42 -39.75 24.26
C MET A 78 96.90 -39.87 24.46
N SER A 79 96.45 -40.70 25.40
CA SER A 79 95.03 -40.81 25.74
C SER A 79 94.50 -39.52 26.38
N LYS A 80 95.31 -38.87 27.22
CA LYS A 80 94.97 -37.59 27.86
C LYS A 80 94.87 -36.48 26.82
N SER A 81 95.85 -36.34 25.93
CA SER A 81 95.81 -35.32 24.88
C SER A 81 94.65 -35.55 23.92
N HIS A 82 94.30 -36.82 23.63
CA HIS A 82 93.12 -37.16 22.86
C HIS A 82 91.81 -36.76 23.57
N LEU A 83 91.67 -37.06 24.87
CA LEU A 83 90.51 -36.64 25.66
C LEU A 83 90.41 -35.12 25.80
N ASP A 84 91.54 -34.42 25.97
CA ASP A 84 91.58 -32.95 26.01
C ASP A 84 91.15 -32.36 24.66
N SER A 85 91.60 -32.94 23.54
CA SER A 85 91.13 -32.55 22.20
C SER A 85 89.62 -32.77 22.04
N LEU A 86 89.11 -33.92 22.48
CA LEU A 86 87.70 -34.27 22.36
C LEU A 86 86.82 -33.38 23.27
N LEU A 87 87.34 -33.00 24.44
CA LEU A 87 86.71 -32.05 25.35
C LEU A 87 86.67 -30.64 24.75
N THR A 88 87.76 -30.22 24.10
CA THR A 88 87.84 -28.93 23.41
C THR A 88 86.88 -28.88 22.22
N ASP A 89 86.80 -29.95 21.43
CA ASP A 89 85.85 -30.07 20.30
C ASP A 89 84.40 -30.09 20.79
N THR A 90 84.11 -30.80 21.88
CA THR A 90 82.75 -30.81 22.46
C THR A 90 82.37 -29.46 23.07
N SER A 91 83.30 -28.72 23.70
CA SER A 91 83.03 -27.35 24.13
C SER A 91 82.81 -26.42 22.95
N SER A 92 83.61 -26.52 21.90
CA SER A 92 83.49 -25.70 20.68
C SER A 92 82.15 -25.96 19.96
N THR A 93 81.74 -27.22 19.85
CA THR A 93 80.43 -27.58 19.29
C THR A 93 79.27 -27.12 20.16
N LEU A 94 79.41 -27.15 21.49
CA LEU A 94 78.40 -26.61 22.41
C LEU A 94 78.28 -25.10 22.28
N ASP A 95 79.40 -24.37 22.16
CA ASP A 95 79.40 -22.93 21.93
C ASP A 95 78.74 -22.58 20.60
N LEU A 96 79.03 -23.36 19.53
CA LEU A 96 78.37 -23.20 18.23
C LEU A 96 76.86 -23.46 18.32
N LEU A 97 76.44 -24.50 19.04
CA LEU A 97 75.03 -24.81 19.25
C LEU A 97 74.32 -23.71 20.06
N THR A 98 75.03 -23.12 21.02
CA THR A 98 74.53 -22.02 21.85
C THR A 98 74.37 -20.75 21.03
N SER A 99 75.35 -20.43 20.17
CA SER A 99 75.26 -19.34 19.19
C SER A 99 74.06 -19.55 18.26
N LEU A 100 73.95 -20.73 17.67
CA LEU A 100 72.86 -21.09 16.77
C LEU A 100 71.49 -20.95 17.46
N SER A 101 71.37 -21.40 18.71
CA SER A 101 70.14 -21.24 19.49
C SER A 101 69.79 -19.77 19.75
N ASN A 102 70.79 -18.92 19.99
CA ASN A 102 70.58 -17.50 20.20
C ASN A 102 70.16 -16.81 18.89
N ASP A 103 70.78 -17.17 17.77
CA ASP A 103 70.41 -16.67 16.44
C ASP A 103 68.98 -17.08 16.08
N PHE A 104 68.58 -18.34 16.34
CA PHE A 104 67.19 -18.77 16.14
C PHE A 104 66.20 -17.99 16.99
N ARG A 105 66.51 -17.72 18.26
CA ARG A 105 65.66 -16.87 19.11
C ARG A 105 65.56 -15.44 18.61
N ALA A 106 66.66 -14.87 18.12
CA ALA A 106 66.67 -13.54 17.53
C ALA A 106 65.80 -13.49 16.27
N VAL A 107 65.93 -14.48 15.38
CA VAL A 107 65.11 -14.61 14.17
C VAL A 107 63.65 -14.83 14.52
N GLU A 108 63.32 -15.65 15.52
CA GLU A 108 61.94 -15.87 15.97
C GLU A 108 61.32 -14.56 16.50
N SER A 109 62.05 -13.81 17.32
CA SER A 109 61.62 -12.50 17.83
C SER A 109 61.40 -11.51 16.69
N GLN A 110 62.36 -11.40 15.76
CA GLN A 110 62.26 -10.51 14.61
C GLN A 110 61.10 -10.91 13.67
N THR A 111 60.93 -12.21 13.40
CA THR A 111 59.85 -12.74 12.57
C THR A 111 58.49 -12.51 13.23
N SER A 112 58.38 -12.69 14.56
CA SER A 112 57.15 -12.39 15.28
C SER A 112 56.82 -10.89 15.27
N GLN A 113 57.81 -10.02 15.39
CA GLN A 113 57.62 -8.58 15.34
C GLN A 113 57.19 -8.14 13.93
N PHE A 114 57.87 -8.65 12.91
CA PHE A 114 57.51 -8.44 11.50
C PHE A 114 56.09 -8.95 11.22
N ARG A 115 55.72 -10.14 11.69
CA ARG A 115 54.37 -10.68 11.56
C ARG A 115 53.33 -9.76 12.19
N LYS A 116 53.56 -9.26 13.41
CA LYS A 116 52.64 -8.30 14.06
C LYS A 116 52.50 -6.99 13.27
N GLN A 117 53.60 -6.50 12.68
CA GLN A 117 53.56 -5.31 11.83
C GLN A 117 52.76 -5.57 10.54
N CYS A 118 52.97 -6.72 9.88
CA CYS A 118 52.20 -7.11 8.71
C CYS A 118 50.71 -7.32 9.03
N GLU A 119 50.38 -7.97 10.14
CA GLU A 119 48.99 -8.11 10.61
C GLU A 119 48.35 -6.75 10.88
N GLY A 120 49.09 -5.83 11.51
CA GLY A 120 48.65 -4.45 11.71
C GLY A 120 48.37 -3.73 10.38
N LEU A 121 49.29 -3.81 9.42
CA LEU A 121 49.13 -3.21 8.10
C LEU A 121 47.98 -3.83 7.31
N LEU A 122 47.80 -5.15 7.38
CA LEU A 122 46.67 -5.84 6.74
C LEU A 122 45.34 -5.42 7.35
N SER A 123 45.29 -5.24 8.68
CA SER A 123 44.09 -4.77 9.36
C SER A 123 43.74 -3.33 9.00
N ALA A 124 44.75 -2.45 8.88
CA ALA A 124 44.58 -1.07 8.44
C ALA A 124 44.14 -1.01 6.97
N GLN A 125 44.78 -1.77 6.08
CA GLN A 125 44.38 -1.86 4.67
C GLN A 125 42.93 -2.33 4.54
N LYS A 126 42.52 -3.32 5.32
CA LYS A 126 41.14 -3.80 5.31
C LYS A 126 40.18 -2.70 5.79
N HIS A 127 40.50 -2.05 6.91
CA HIS A 127 39.70 -0.95 7.43
C HIS A 127 39.56 0.21 6.42
N ASP A 128 40.65 0.60 5.77
CA ASP A 128 40.65 1.67 4.77
C ASP A 128 39.86 1.26 3.52
N SER A 129 39.90 -0.02 3.13
CA SER A 129 39.10 -0.56 2.04
C SER A 129 37.60 -0.55 2.38
N ASP A 130 37.25 -1.03 3.57
CA ASP A 130 35.87 -1.05 4.06
C ASP A 130 35.33 0.41 4.14
N LEU A 131 36.14 1.34 4.66
CA LEU A 131 35.78 2.76 4.72
C LEU A 131 35.63 3.39 3.32
N ALA A 132 36.47 3.02 2.37
CA ALA A 132 36.36 3.50 0.98
C ALA A 132 35.08 2.99 0.32
N GLU A 133 34.69 1.74 0.57
CA GLU A 133 33.42 1.17 0.12
C GLU A 133 32.22 1.90 0.76
N ASP A 134 32.23 2.13 2.07
CA ASP A 134 31.18 2.89 2.77
C ASP A 134 31.05 4.32 2.24
N ILE A 135 32.16 5.01 1.97
CA ILE A 135 32.14 6.34 1.37
C ILE A 135 31.52 6.29 -0.03
N GLN A 136 31.88 5.29 -0.84
CA GLN A 136 31.37 5.13 -2.20
C GLN A 136 29.86 4.84 -2.19
N GLU A 137 29.38 4.00 -1.29
CA GLU A 137 27.95 3.70 -1.11
C GLU A 137 27.15 4.93 -0.66
N ASN A 138 27.70 5.74 0.23
CA ASN A 138 27.03 6.97 0.66
C ASN A 138 27.02 8.03 -0.46
N LEU A 139 28.11 8.16 -1.20
CA LEU A 139 28.30 9.18 -2.22
C LEU A 139 27.44 8.94 -3.47
N GLN A 140 27.05 7.70 -3.76
CA GLN A 140 26.20 7.37 -4.91
C GLN A 140 24.87 8.16 -4.92
N TYR A 141 24.29 8.39 -3.74
CA TYR A 141 23.03 9.13 -3.58
C TYR A 141 23.21 10.64 -3.75
N TYR A 142 24.42 11.16 -3.62
CA TYR A 142 24.71 12.58 -3.83
C TYR A 142 25.08 12.86 -5.29
N ASP A 143 25.84 11.96 -5.92
CA ASP A 143 26.27 12.07 -7.32
C ASP A 143 25.09 12.00 -8.30
N PHE A 144 24.01 11.31 -7.93
CA PHE A 144 22.84 11.15 -8.80
C PHE A 144 22.08 12.46 -9.09
N LEU A 145 22.24 13.49 -8.24
CA LEU A 145 21.50 14.75 -8.35
C LEU A 145 21.74 15.46 -9.70
N ASP A 146 23.00 15.58 -10.10
CA ASP A 146 23.39 16.33 -11.28
C ASP A 146 22.92 15.65 -12.59
N PRO A 147 23.14 14.33 -12.80
CA PRO A 147 22.56 13.61 -13.92
C PRO A 147 21.04 13.71 -13.99
N ALA A 148 20.35 13.54 -12.86
CA ALA A 148 18.89 13.64 -12.79
C ALA A 148 18.40 15.05 -13.17
N SER A 149 19.03 16.08 -12.61
CA SER A 149 18.71 17.48 -12.90
C SER A 149 18.90 17.84 -14.37
N ARG A 150 20.03 17.43 -14.99
CA ARG A 150 20.28 17.68 -16.41
C ARG A 150 19.22 17.02 -17.31
N ARG A 151 18.84 15.78 -17.00
CA ARG A 151 17.84 15.03 -17.79
C ARG A 151 16.44 15.62 -17.67
N LEU A 152 16.00 16.00 -16.47
CA LEU A 152 14.65 16.52 -16.23
C LEU A 152 14.46 17.98 -16.67
N ASN A 153 15.55 18.76 -16.70
CA ASN A 153 15.52 20.16 -17.14
C ASN A 153 15.84 20.34 -18.63
N ALA A 154 16.23 19.27 -19.34
CA ALA A 154 16.51 19.35 -20.77
C ALA A 154 15.26 19.75 -21.59
N PRO A 155 15.40 20.60 -22.63
CA PRO A 155 14.32 20.89 -23.55
C PRO A 155 13.94 19.60 -24.30
N GLY A 156 12.71 19.12 -24.10
CA GLY A 156 12.23 17.85 -24.67
C GLY A 156 12.21 16.67 -23.69
N ALA A 157 12.52 16.87 -22.40
CA ALA A 157 12.42 15.83 -21.37
C ALA A 157 11.04 15.14 -21.30
N GLY A 158 9.97 15.84 -21.71
CA GLY A 158 8.62 15.28 -21.80
C GLY A 158 8.47 14.10 -22.77
N ASN A 159 9.34 13.98 -23.78
CA ASN A 159 9.30 12.86 -24.73
C ASN A 159 9.87 11.56 -24.14
N THR A 160 10.70 11.65 -23.09
CA THR A 160 11.32 10.50 -22.43
C THR A 160 10.36 9.81 -21.46
N VAL A 161 9.23 10.43 -21.12
CA VAL A 161 8.24 9.94 -20.15
C VAL A 161 7.73 8.52 -20.44
N ARG A 162 7.68 8.14 -21.73
CA ARG A 162 7.25 6.79 -22.15
C ARG A 162 8.29 5.70 -21.90
N GLY A 163 9.56 6.08 -21.76
CA GLY A 163 10.65 5.12 -21.64
C GLY A 163 10.76 4.55 -20.23
N LYS A 164 11.09 3.26 -20.13
CA LYS A 164 11.41 2.61 -18.85
C LYS A 164 12.54 3.33 -18.08
N GLU A 165 13.47 3.93 -18.81
CA GLU A 165 14.53 4.77 -18.25
C GLU A 165 14.02 5.95 -17.40
N PHE A 166 12.80 6.43 -17.66
CA PHE A 166 12.17 7.49 -16.89
C PHE A 166 11.55 6.94 -15.60
N SER A 167 10.85 5.80 -15.66
CA SER A 167 10.33 5.14 -14.46
C SER A 167 11.47 4.68 -13.53
N ASP A 168 12.56 4.15 -14.09
CA ASP A 168 13.74 3.75 -13.33
C ASP A 168 14.43 4.97 -12.69
N MET A 169 14.41 6.13 -13.36
CA MET A 169 14.87 7.39 -12.76
C MET A 169 13.97 7.84 -11.60
N LEU A 170 12.64 7.77 -11.75
CA LEU A 170 11.72 8.13 -10.67
C LEU A 170 11.93 7.23 -9.44
N ARG A 171 12.09 5.93 -9.65
CA ARG A 171 12.41 4.99 -8.56
C ARG A 171 13.72 5.34 -7.86
N ARG A 172 14.78 5.65 -8.62
CA ARG A 172 16.06 6.10 -8.03
C ARG A 172 15.92 7.41 -7.27
N LEU A 173 15.05 8.33 -7.72
CA LEU A 173 14.75 9.55 -6.98
C LEU A 173 14.04 9.25 -5.65
N ASP A 174 13.11 8.29 -5.62
CA ASP A 174 12.48 7.84 -4.37
C ASP A 174 13.52 7.23 -3.43
N GLU A 175 14.40 6.35 -3.93
CA GLU A 175 15.49 5.74 -3.15
C GLU A 175 16.44 6.81 -2.58
N CYS A 176 16.75 7.86 -3.35
CA CYS A 176 17.54 8.99 -2.86
C CYS A 176 16.78 9.82 -1.81
N LEU A 177 15.47 10.02 -1.96
CA LEU A 177 14.66 10.75 -0.98
C LEU A 177 14.56 9.99 0.35
N ASP A 178 14.35 8.68 0.29
CA ASP A 178 14.29 7.79 1.45
C ASP A 178 15.64 7.70 2.18
N TYR A 179 16.75 7.63 1.44
CA TYR A 179 18.08 7.68 2.03
C TYR A 179 18.35 9.01 2.77
N MET A 180 17.95 10.15 2.19
CA MET A 180 18.09 11.46 2.86
C MET A 180 17.12 11.63 4.04
N GLU A 181 16.03 10.86 4.07
CA GLU A 181 15.06 10.79 5.17
C GLU A 181 15.61 10.03 6.37
N THR A 182 16.26 8.90 6.11
CA THR A 182 16.85 8.02 7.12
C THR A 182 18.17 8.56 7.70
N HIS A 183 18.84 9.48 7.00
CA HIS A 183 20.13 10.06 7.44
C HIS A 183 20.09 11.59 7.63
N PRO A 184 19.24 12.12 8.55
CA PRO A 184 19.14 13.56 8.79
C PRO A 184 20.41 14.18 9.40
N ASP A 185 21.27 13.35 10.00
CA ASP A 185 22.50 13.77 10.68
C ASP A 185 23.60 14.23 9.71
N GLN A 186 23.49 13.87 8.43
CA GLN A 186 24.47 14.23 7.40
C GLN A 186 24.33 15.72 7.04
N LYS A 187 25.46 16.44 7.02
CA LYS A 187 25.54 17.91 6.90
C LYS A 187 24.70 18.51 5.76
N GLU A 188 24.69 17.86 4.60
CA GLU A 188 24.02 18.39 3.39
C GLU A 188 22.72 17.64 3.04
N ALA A 189 22.30 16.66 3.84
CA ALA A 189 21.12 15.83 3.55
C ALA A 189 19.85 16.66 3.34
N GLY A 190 19.60 17.66 4.20
CA GLY A 190 18.42 18.53 4.06
C GLY A 190 18.39 19.32 2.76
N VAL A 191 19.55 19.81 2.29
CA VAL A 191 19.64 20.57 1.02
C VAL A 191 19.39 19.64 -0.16
N TYR A 192 20.04 18.49 -0.20
CA TYR A 192 19.83 17.51 -1.27
C TYR A 192 18.40 16.99 -1.31
N ARG A 193 17.79 16.71 -0.16
CA ARG A 193 16.38 16.35 -0.05
C ARG A 193 15.46 17.38 -0.71
N SER A 194 15.68 18.67 -0.40
CA SER A 194 14.86 19.74 -0.99
C SER A 194 14.99 19.79 -2.52
N ARG A 195 16.19 19.57 -3.05
CA ARG A 195 16.45 19.53 -4.49
C ARG A 195 15.85 18.29 -5.15
N TYR A 196 15.95 17.12 -4.52
CA TYR A 196 15.32 15.89 -5.01
C TYR A 196 13.79 16.01 -5.04
N ARG A 197 13.17 16.65 -4.05
CA ARG A 197 11.73 16.95 -4.06
C ARG A 197 11.33 17.85 -5.22
N LEU A 198 12.13 18.88 -5.53
CA LEU A 198 11.88 19.74 -6.68
C LEU A 198 11.99 18.96 -8.00
N LEU A 199 12.99 18.09 -8.13
CA LEU A 199 13.16 17.23 -9.30
C LEU A 199 12.00 16.23 -9.44
N MET A 200 11.54 15.64 -8.34
CA MET A 200 10.37 14.75 -8.33
C MET A 200 9.12 15.49 -8.85
N THR A 201 8.82 16.66 -8.26
CA THR A 201 7.67 17.49 -8.67
C THR A 201 7.77 17.87 -10.15
N ARG A 202 8.97 18.22 -10.63
CA ARG A 202 9.23 18.50 -12.04
C ARG A 202 8.96 17.27 -12.92
N ALA A 203 9.42 16.09 -12.53
CA ALA A 203 9.22 14.85 -13.26
C ALA A 203 7.73 14.47 -13.36
N LEU A 204 6.98 14.57 -12.26
CA LEU A 204 5.54 14.34 -12.24
C LEU A 204 4.78 15.38 -13.08
N THR A 205 5.24 16.62 -13.11
CA THR A 205 4.67 17.67 -13.98
C THR A 205 4.90 17.37 -15.48
N LEU A 206 6.05 16.79 -15.84
CA LEU A 206 6.30 16.33 -17.21
C LEU A 206 5.35 15.19 -17.59
N ILE A 207 5.12 14.24 -16.68
CA ILE A 207 4.11 13.19 -16.85
C ILE A 207 2.74 13.79 -17.12
N ARG A 208 2.28 14.70 -16.25
CA ARG A 208 1.00 15.41 -16.41
C ARG A 208 0.90 16.08 -17.78
N THR A 209 1.94 16.80 -18.18
CA THR A 209 1.96 17.54 -19.46
C THR A 209 1.82 16.58 -20.65
N HIS A 210 2.55 15.47 -20.63
CA HIS A 210 2.46 14.44 -21.67
C HIS A 210 1.08 13.77 -21.70
N PHE A 211 0.51 13.47 -20.52
CA PHE A 211 -0.82 12.87 -20.39
C PHE A 211 -1.90 13.78 -20.99
N VAL A 212 -1.93 15.05 -20.58
CA VAL A 212 -2.91 16.03 -21.08
C VAL A 212 -2.74 16.28 -22.58
N SER A 213 -1.51 16.33 -23.10
CA SER A 213 -1.28 16.45 -24.55
C SER A 213 -1.82 15.23 -25.31
N SER A 214 -1.51 14.02 -24.84
CA SER A 214 -1.97 12.78 -25.47
C SER A 214 -3.49 12.68 -25.47
N LEU A 215 -4.13 13.06 -24.36
CA LEU A 215 -5.58 13.11 -24.24
C LEU A 215 -6.20 14.13 -25.22
N ARG A 216 -5.58 15.31 -25.36
CA ARG A 216 -6.00 16.31 -26.35
C ARG A 216 -5.88 15.79 -27.79
N ASP A 217 -4.84 15.03 -28.08
CA ASP A 217 -4.65 14.43 -29.42
C ASP A 217 -5.71 13.36 -29.71
N VAL A 218 -6.07 12.53 -28.71
CA VAL A 218 -7.20 11.58 -28.80
C VAL A 218 -8.51 12.31 -29.07
N TYR A 219 -8.77 13.40 -28.34
CA TYR A 219 -9.95 14.25 -28.57
C TYR A 219 -9.98 14.84 -29.98
N ALA A 220 -8.84 15.33 -30.48
CA ALA A 220 -8.75 15.92 -31.82
C ALA A 220 -8.99 14.86 -32.92
N ASP A 221 -8.44 13.65 -32.80
CA ASP A 221 -8.70 12.55 -33.75
C ASP A 221 -10.18 12.11 -33.71
N ALA A 222 -10.76 11.99 -32.51
CA ALA A 222 -12.16 11.63 -32.34
C ALA A 222 -13.10 12.70 -32.94
N SER A 223 -12.89 13.96 -32.58
CA SER A 223 -13.72 15.09 -33.03
C SER A 223 -13.66 15.27 -34.54
N LYS A 224 -12.48 15.14 -35.15
CA LYS A 224 -12.32 15.23 -36.60
C LYS A 224 -13.11 14.14 -37.33
N LYS A 225 -13.04 12.89 -36.85
CA LYS A 225 -13.78 11.77 -37.46
C LYS A 225 -15.28 11.88 -37.33
N ILE A 226 -15.76 12.49 -36.25
CA ILE A 226 -17.18 12.77 -36.04
C ILE A 226 -17.65 13.84 -37.04
N ALA A 227 -16.88 14.92 -37.20
CA ALA A 227 -17.20 16.00 -38.13
C ALA A 227 -17.21 15.52 -39.60
N ASP A 228 -16.24 14.69 -39.99
CA ASP A 228 -16.04 14.28 -41.39
C ASP A 228 -17.10 13.28 -41.89
N LYS A 229 -17.69 12.47 -41.02
CA LYS A 229 -18.45 11.26 -41.43
C LYS A 229 -19.96 11.26 -41.16
N GLN A 230 -20.51 12.31 -40.52
CA GLN A 230 -21.96 12.39 -40.19
C GLN A 230 -22.53 11.04 -39.72
N LEU A 231 -21.87 10.45 -38.72
CA LEU A 231 -22.14 9.09 -38.28
C LEU A 231 -23.46 9.00 -37.51
N ASN A 232 -24.15 7.86 -37.63
CA ASN A 232 -25.25 7.50 -36.74
C ASN A 232 -24.79 7.46 -35.28
N ASP A 233 -25.68 7.77 -34.34
CA ASP A 233 -25.37 7.91 -32.91
C ASP A 233 -24.75 6.63 -32.32
N THR A 234 -25.25 5.45 -32.71
CA THR A 234 -24.67 4.16 -32.30
C THR A 234 -23.24 4.00 -32.81
N THR A 235 -22.99 4.24 -34.11
CA THR A 235 -21.65 4.17 -34.71
C THR A 235 -20.70 5.20 -34.10
N MET A 236 -21.22 6.39 -33.76
CA MET A 236 -20.48 7.44 -33.06
C MET A 236 -20.05 6.97 -31.67
N SER A 237 -20.96 6.41 -30.87
CA SER A 237 -20.65 5.87 -29.54
C SER A 237 -19.60 4.76 -29.61
N THR A 238 -19.75 3.78 -30.50
CA THR A 238 -18.77 2.70 -30.68
C THR A 238 -17.39 3.21 -31.09
N LEU A 239 -17.34 4.20 -32.00
CA LEU A 239 -16.09 4.84 -32.40
C LEU A 239 -15.42 5.55 -31.22
N LEU A 240 -16.20 6.29 -30.43
CA LEU A 240 -15.71 7.02 -29.26
C LEU A 240 -15.12 6.10 -28.21
N TYR A 241 -15.75 4.96 -27.90
CA TYR A 241 -15.18 3.98 -26.99
C TYR A 241 -13.92 3.36 -27.59
N ALA A 242 -13.97 2.82 -28.80
CA ALA A 242 -12.81 2.19 -29.45
C ALA A 242 -11.59 3.14 -29.51
N LYS A 243 -11.81 4.43 -29.79
CA LYS A 243 -10.75 5.43 -29.86
C LYS A 243 -10.08 5.70 -28.51
N PHE A 244 -10.87 5.79 -27.44
CA PHE A 244 -10.35 6.05 -26.10
C PHE A 244 -9.70 4.81 -25.47
N ARG A 245 -10.03 3.60 -25.91
CA ARG A 245 -9.41 2.35 -25.41
C ARG A 245 -7.99 2.12 -25.93
N VAL A 246 -7.69 2.48 -27.18
CA VAL A 246 -6.41 2.14 -27.85
C VAL A 246 -5.18 2.68 -27.11
N GLY A 247 -5.22 3.92 -26.62
CA GLY A 247 -4.10 4.56 -25.92
C GLY A 247 -4.20 4.50 -24.39
N ALA A 248 -5.30 3.96 -23.84
CA ALA A 248 -5.56 3.90 -22.41
C ALA A 248 -4.49 3.16 -21.61
N PRO A 249 -4.03 1.94 -21.99
CA PRO A 249 -3.14 1.17 -21.13
C PRO A 249 -1.77 1.84 -20.95
N GLU A 250 -1.22 2.45 -22.01
CA GLU A 250 0.05 3.19 -21.93
C GLU A 250 -0.08 4.41 -21.00
N LEU A 251 -1.15 5.20 -21.17
CA LEU A 251 -1.39 6.39 -20.36
C LEU A 251 -1.73 6.05 -18.91
N LYS A 252 -2.39 4.92 -18.66
CA LYS A 252 -2.65 4.39 -17.32
C LYS A 252 -1.37 4.02 -16.59
N GLN A 253 -0.42 3.37 -17.26
CA GLN A 253 0.89 3.05 -16.66
C GLN A 253 1.69 4.32 -16.31
N ILE A 254 1.62 5.34 -17.16
CA ILE A 254 2.27 6.63 -16.91
C ILE A 254 1.59 7.37 -15.75
N GLY A 255 0.25 7.39 -15.71
CA GLY A 255 -0.52 8.00 -14.62
C GLY A 255 -0.34 7.30 -13.27
N LEU A 256 -0.11 5.98 -13.28
CA LEU A 256 0.21 5.21 -12.09
C LEU A 256 1.46 5.71 -11.36
N GLU A 257 2.45 6.25 -12.06
CA GLU A 257 3.64 6.81 -11.41
C GLU A 257 3.32 8.04 -10.55
N ILE A 258 2.30 8.83 -10.92
CA ILE A 258 1.79 9.90 -10.04
C ILE A 258 0.99 9.29 -8.90
N GLN A 259 0.10 8.33 -9.19
CA GLN A 259 -0.77 7.73 -8.18
C GLN A 259 -0.01 7.04 -7.06
N LYS A 260 1.05 6.29 -7.37
CA LYS A 260 1.91 5.62 -6.38
C LYS A 260 2.47 6.58 -5.33
N ARG A 261 2.74 7.83 -5.73
CA ARG A 261 3.37 8.87 -4.89
C ARG A 261 2.36 9.84 -4.30
N ALA A 262 1.12 9.83 -4.79
CA ALA A 262 0.03 10.62 -4.23
C ALA A 262 -0.55 9.99 -2.95
N VAL A 263 -0.37 8.69 -2.71
CA VAL A 263 -0.94 8.00 -1.53
C VAL A 263 -0.43 8.64 -0.23
N PRO A 264 -1.32 9.09 0.68
CA PRO A 264 -0.91 9.59 1.99
C PRO A 264 -0.20 8.48 2.80
N PRO A 265 1.04 8.69 3.29
CA PRO A 265 1.66 7.92 4.34
C PRO A 265 0.86 8.04 5.64
N LEU A 266 1.15 7.14 6.59
CA LEU A 266 0.54 7.19 7.92
C LEU A 266 1.01 8.41 8.75
N ASP A 267 2.08 9.11 8.35
CA ASP A 267 2.66 10.24 9.07
C ASP A 267 2.24 11.61 8.46
N PRO A 268 1.53 12.46 9.23
CA PRO A 268 0.89 13.70 8.73
C PRO A 268 1.82 14.90 8.49
N ASP A 269 3.13 14.78 8.68
CA ASP A 269 4.08 15.91 8.61
C ASP A 269 4.58 16.22 7.19
N GLN A 270 4.25 15.39 6.19
CA GLN A 270 4.73 15.55 4.81
C GLN A 270 3.73 16.36 3.96
N GLY A 271 3.78 17.69 4.08
CA GLY A 271 2.93 18.62 3.29
C GLY A 271 3.05 18.56 1.75
N THR A 272 3.93 17.71 1.20
CA THR A 272 4.14 17.48 -0.24
C THR A 272 3.11 16.56 -0.89
N GLU A 273 2.38 15.76 -0.10
CA GLU A 273 1.36 14.83 -0.63
C GLU A 273 0.19 15.55 -1.27
N ALA A 274 -0.19 16.70 -0.70
CA ALA A 274 -1.26 17.54 -1.24
C ALA A 274 -0.94 18.00 -2.66
N GLU A 275 0.33 18.22 -2.99
CA GLU A 275 0.76 18.61 -4.34
C GLU A 275 0.60 17.44 -5.34
N TYR A 276 1.02 16.23 -4.94
CA TYR A 276 0.91 15.04 -5.79
C TYR A 276 -0.54 14.58 -5.96
N GLN A 277 -1.35 14.67 -4.91
CA GLN A 277 -2.80 14.47 -4.97
C GLN A 277 -3.47 15.51 -5.85
N SER A 278 -3.08 16.78 -5.76
CA SER A 278 -3.58 17.82 -6.67
C SER A 278 -3.26 17.47 -8.12
N LEU A 279 -2.03 17.05 -8.44
CA LEU A 279 -1.66 16.63 -9.79
C LEU A 279 -2.53 15.46 -10.29
N LEU A 280 -2.80 14.47 -9.43
CA LEU A 280 -3.67 13.32 -9.76
C LEU A 280 -5.12 13.77 -10.02
N ASN A 281 -5.68 14.59 -9.14
CA ASN A 281 -7.02 15.16 -9.30
C ASN A 281 -7.14 15.97 -10.59
N GLU A 282 -6.09 16.70 -10.96
CA GLU A 282 -6.08 17.39 -12.24
C GLU A 282 -6.04 16.42 -13.44
N LEU A 283 -5.44 15.23 -13.35
CA LEU A 283 -5.54 14.22 -14.42
C LEU A 283 -6.98 13.75 -14.60
N HIS A 284 -7.64 13.41 -13.48
CA HIS A 284 -9.04 13.01 -13.44
C HIS A 284 -9.94 14.11 -14.05
N ALA A 285 -9.77 15.35 -13.60
CA ALA A 285 -10.54 16.49 -14.10
C ALA A 285 -10.31 16.77 -15.58
N ASN A 286 -9.05 16.70 -16.08
CA ASN A 286 -8.76 16.89 -17.50
C ASN A 286 -9.38 15.79 -18.36
N TYR A 287 -9.35 14.54 -17.90
CA TYR A 287 -10.04 13.43 -18.55
C TYR A 287 -11.54 13.66 -18.60
N ALA A 288 -12.18 13.89 -17.46
CA ALA A 288 -13.61 14.15 -17.34
C ALA A 288 -14.06 15.33 -18.22
N ALA A 289 -13.31 16.44 -18.22
CA ALA A 289 -13.62 17.61 -19.04
C ALA A 289 -13.47 17.33 -20.55
N THR A 290 -12.50 16.51 -20.96
CA THR A 290 -12.28 16.17 -22.36
C THR A 290 -13.30 15.16 -22.88
N ARG A 291 -13.58 14.13 -22.08
CA ARG A 291 -14.57 13.09 -22.39
C ARG A 291 -15.99 13.65 -22.35
N GLY A 292 -16.30 14.48 -21.35
CA GLY A 292 -17.59 15.14 -21.18
C GLY A 292 -18.00 15.98 -22.38
N LYS A 293 -17.06 16.68 -23.03
CA LYS A 293 -17.32 17.45 -24.27
C LYS A 293 -17.84 16.59 -25.43
N LEU A 294 -17.59 15.28 -25.42
CA LEU A 294 -18.02 14.36 -26.46
C LEU A 294 -19.31 13.61 -26.07
N ILE A 295 -19.39 13.15 -24.82
CA ILE A 295 -20.48 12.30 -24.34
C ILE A 295 -21.70 13.11 -23.90
N ILE A 296 -21.53 14.23 -23.20
CA ILE A 296 -22.65 15.03 -22.67
C ILE A 296 -23.59 15.51 -23.80
N PRO A 297 -23.09 16.06 -24.93
CA PRO A 297 -23.96 16.46 -26.03
C PRO A 297 -24.74 15.29 -26.65
N LEU A 298 -24.12 14.11 -26.73
CA LEU A 298 -24.76 12.89 -27.24
C LEU A 298 -25.88 12.43 -26.30
N VAL A 299 -25.63 12.46 -24.98
CA VAL A 299 -26.62 12.15 -23.94
C VAL A 299 -27.79 13.11 -24.00
N TYR A 300 -27.53 14.42 -24.09
CA TYR A 300 -28.58 15.44 -24.24
C TYR A 300 -29.45 15.19 -25.47
N LYS A 301 -28.83 14.91 -26.63
CA LYS A 301 -29.56 14.64 -27.87
C LYS A 301 -30.48 13.43 -27.72
N ASN A 302 -29.94 12.29 -27.27
CA ASN A 302 -30.70 11.06 -27.11
C ASN A 302 -31.83 11.19 -26.08
N LEU A 303 -31.59 11.87 -24.96
CA LEU A 303 -32.65 12.14 -23.98
C LEU A 303 -33.74 13.05 -24.52
N ASN A 304 -33.38 14.07 -25.31
CA ASN A 304 -34.35 14.93 -25.96
C ASN A 304 -35.19 14.14 -26.99
N ASP A 305 -34.58 13.24 -27.77
CA ASP A 305 -35.29 12.37 -28.72
C ASP A 305 -36.25 11.41 -27.98
N LEU A 306 -35.82 10.85 -26.84
CA LEU A 306 -36.67 10.06 -25.95
C LEU A 306 -37.81 10.89 -25.33
N ALA A 307 -37.56 12.16 -25.03
CA ALA A 307 -38.55 13.07 -24.46
C ALA A 307 -39.62 13.48 -25.48
N GLN A 308 -39.24 13.60 -26.76
CA GLN A 308 -40.13 13.94 -27.88
C GLN A 308 -40.89 12.73 -28.45
N SER A 309 -40.47 11.51 -28.14
CA SER A 309 -41.15 10.29 -28.59
C SER A 309 -42.62 10.25 -28.13
N PRO A 310 -43.59 10.01 -29.03
CA PRO A 310 -45.03 10.14 -28.75
C PRO A 310 -45.54 9.17 -27.66
N THR A 311 -44.87 8.04 -27.44
CA THR A 311 -45.23 7.04 -26.42
C THR A 311 -44.70 7.39 -25.02
N SER A 312 -43.66 8.23 -24.95
CA SER A 312 -42.87 8.53 -23.74
C SER A 312 -43.10 9.98 -23.25
N SER A 313 -43.56 10.87 -24.13
CA SER A 313 -43.80 12.28 -23.78
C SER A 313 -44.96 12.48 -22.79
N GLN A 314 -45.97 11.60 -22.80
CA GLN A 314 -47.16 11.75 -21.95
C GLN A 314 -47.14 10.94 -20.65
N ASP A 315 -46.30 9.92 -20.55
CA ASP A 315 -46.26 9.08 -19.35
C ASP A 315 -44.91 9.20 -18.61
N LEU A 316 -44.96 9.80 -17.43
CA LEU A 316 -43.80 10.04 -16.57
C LEU A 316 -43.04 8.74 -16.26
N VAL A 317 -43.76 7.66 -15.94
CA VAL A 317 -43.15 6.39 -15.50
C VAL A 317 -42.47 5.69 -16.66
N SER A 318 -43.09 5.66 -17.85
CA SER A 318 -42.48 5.08 -19.04
C SER A 318 -41.23 5.86 -19.48
N PHE A 319 -41.29 7.19 -19.44
CA PHE A 319 -40.13 8.05 -19.72
C PHE A 319 -39.00 7.84 -18.72
N ALA A 320 -39.30 7.84 -17.42
CA ALA A 320 -38.30 7.59 -16.39
C ALA A 320 -37.64 6.21 -16.56
N ARG A 321 -38.43 5.17 -16.85
CA ARG A 321 -37.91 3.83 -17.12
C ARG A 321 -36.92 3.81 -18.29
N ALA A 322 -37.27 4.46 -19.40
CA ALA A 322 -36.44 4.49 -20.60
C ALA A 322 -35.18 5.35 -20.42
N SER A 323 -35.34 6.57 -19.90
CA SER A 323 -34.23 7.52 -19.70
C SER A 323 -33.22 7.03 -18.67
N ILE A 324 -33.66 6.51 -17.52
CA ILE A 324 -32.76 5.96 -16.51
C ILE A 324 -32.08 4.68 -17.01
N SER A 325 -32.77 3.83 -17.77
CA SER A 325 -32.14 2.64 -18.37
C SER A 325 -31.07 3.01 -19.39
N TYR A 326 -31.28 4.05 -20.19
CA TYR A 326 -30.30 4.57 -21.13
C TYR A 326 -29.07 5.14 -20.41
N ILE A 327 -29.30 6.03 -19.42
CA ILE A 327 -28.21 6.62 -18.63
C ILE A 327 -27.43 5.56 -17.86
N ARG A 328 -28.10 4.55 -17.28
CA ARG A 328 -27.41 3.43 -16.63
C ARG A 328 -26.44 2.73 -17.58
N GLY A 329 -26.84 2.50 -18.83
CA GLY A 329 -25.95 1.94 -19.86
C GLY A 329 -24.72 2.82 -20.10
N VAL A 330 -24.92 4.13 -20.28
CA VAL A 330 -23.82 5.08 -20.48
C VAL A 330 -22.89 5.13 -19.25
N CYS A 331 -23.44 5.17 -18.03
CA CYS A 331 -22.65 5.17 -16.80
C CYS A 331 -21.82 3.88 -16.64
N LEU A 332 -22.37 2.72 -17.01
CA LEU A 332 -21.64 1.45 -17.00
C LEU A 332 -20.50 1.46 -18.01
N ASP A 333 -20.76 1.87 -19.25
CA ASP A 333 -19.74 1.95 -20.29
C ASP A 333 -18.60 2.94 -19.90
N GLU A 334 -18.95 4.08 -19.30
CA GLU A 334 -17.96 5.06 -18.83
C GLU A 334 -17.23 4.60 -17.57
N PHE A 335 -17.87 3.83 -16.68
CA PHE A 335 -17.21 3.20 -15.53
C PHE A 335 -16.14 2.20 -16.00
N GLU A 336 -16.47 1.35 -16.98
CA GLU A 336 -15.51 0.42 -17.59
C GLU A 336 -14.35 1.18 -18.26
N LEU A 337 -14.66 2.20 -19.06
CA LEU A 337 -13.65 2.99 -19.75
C LEU A 337 -12.75 3.74 -18.75
N TRP A 338 -13.30 4.27 -17.67
CA TRP A 338 -12.53 4.89 -16.59
C TRP A 338 -11.53 3.91 -16.00
N GLY A 339 -11.97 2.68 -15.73
CA GLY A 339 -11.12 1.59 -15.25
C GLY A 339 -9.96 1.25 -16.21
N GLU A 340 -10.07 1.53 -17.50
CA GLU A 340 -8.95 1.36 -18.46
C GLU A 340 -7.90 2.48 -18.39
N TRP A 341 -8.28 3.67 -17.90
CA TRP A 341 -7.41 4.84 -17.81
C TRP A 341 -6.79 5.05 -16.42
N PHE A 342 -7.51 4.69 -15.36
CA PHE A 342 -7.12 4.96 -13.98
C PHE A 342 -7.25 3.72 -13.08
N HIS A 343 -6.68 3.79 -11.88
CA HIS A 343 -7.00 2.84 -10.80
C HIS A 343 -7.80 3.56 -9.73
N GLY A 344 -8.88 2.93 -9.26
CA GLY A 344 -9.79 3.53 -8.30
C GLY A 344 -10.74 4.56 -8.92
N HIS A 345 -11.60 5.11 -8.05
CA HIS A 345 -12.75 5.92 -8.44
C HIS A 345 -12.61 7.40 -8.11
N GLY A 346 -11.39 7.87 -7.87
CA GLY A 346 -11.14 9.29 -7.54
C GLY A 346 -11.64 10.20 -8.66
N GLY A 347 -12.63 11.06 -8.40
CA GLY A 347 -13.23 11.95 -9.41
C GLY A 347 -14.14 11.27 -10.44
N LEU A 348 -14.38 9.95 -10.35
CA LEU A 348 -15.30 9.23 -11.26
C LEU A 348 -16.75 9.62 -11.00
N TYR A 349 -17.18 9.61 -9.74
CA TYR A 349 -18.58 9.91 -9.40
C TYR A 349 -18.94 11.36 -9.74
N ASP A 350 -18.05 12.33 -9.55
CA ASP A 350 -18.25 13.71 -10.00
C ASP A 350 -18.50 13.78 -11.53
N PHE A 351 -17.77 12.97 -12.30
CA PHE A 351 -17.97 12.87 -13.75
C PHE A 351 -19.30 12.19 -14.10
N LEU A 352 -19.64 11.08 -13.43
CA LEU A 352 -20.91 10.37 -13.66
C LEU A 352 -22.13 11.21 -13.24
N GLU A 353 -22.03 12.00 -12.17
CA GLU A 353 -23.04 12.99 -11.78
C GLU A 353 -23.25 14.03 -12.89
N THR A 354 -22.16 14.53 -13.48
CA THR A 354 -22.22 15.44 -14.64
C THR A 354 -22.93 14.79 -15.84
N ILE A 355 -22.73 13.48 -16.08
CA ILE A 355 -23.45 12.71 -17.11
C ILE A 355 -24.94 12.56 -16.77
N CYS A 356 -25.30 12.54 -15.49
CA CYS A 356 -26.67 12.42 -15.01
C CYS A 356 -27.43 13.76 -14.96
N GLU A 357 -26.75 14.93 -14.98
CA GLU A 357 -27.43 16.24 -15.01
C GLU A 357 -28.54 16.37 -16.08
N PRO A 358 -28.34 15.96 -17.35
CA PRO A 358 -29.37 16.06 -18.38
C PRO A 358 -30.61 15.21 -18.07
N LEU A 359 -30.44 14.09 -17.35
CA LEU A 359 -31.54 13.26 -16.89
C LEU A 359 -32.39 14.02 -15.87
N TYR A 360 -31.74 14.69 -14.90
CA TYR A 360 -32.43 15.49 -13.89
C TYR A 360 -33.18 16.67 -14.50
N ASP A 361 -32.59 17.33 -15.49
CA ASP A 361 -33.22 18.44 -16.19
C ASP A 361 -34.52 18.04 -16.90
N HIS A 362 -34.63 16.81 -17.40
CA HIS A 362 -35.86 16.30 -18.01
C HIS A 362 -36.84 15.69 -17.01
N LEU A 363 -36.36 15.01 -15.96
CA LEU A 363 -37.21 14.36 -14.96
C LEU A 363 -37.85 15.36 -14.00
N ARG A 364 -37.08 16.32 -13.48
CA ARG A 364 -37.53 17.24 -12.43
C ARG A 364 -38.76 18.05 -12.84
N PRO A 365 -38.84 18.68 -14.03
CA PRO A 365 -40.04 19.37 -14.47
C PRO A 365 -41.25 18.43 -14.56
N ARG A 366 -41.07 17.21 -15.07
CA ARG A 366 -42.18 16.24 -15.20
C ARG A 366 -42.69 15.78 -13.83
N ILE A 367 -41.80 15.58 -12.86
CA ILE A 367 -42.17 15.25 -11.47
C ILE A 367 -42.94 16.43 -10.84
N ILE A 368 -42.45 17.66 -10.98
CA ILE A 368 -43.09 18.86 -10.40
C ILE A 368 -44.47 19.14 -11.02
N HIS A 369 -44.72 18.78 -12.27
CA HIS A 369 -46.03 18.99 -12.91
C HIS A 369 -46.98 17.79 -12.76
N GLU A 370 -46.51 16.64 -12.26
CA GLU A 370 -47.36 15.48 -12.08
C GLU A 370 -48.30 15.66 -10.88
N ASP A 371 -49.59 15.45 -11.15
CA ASP A 371 -50.67 15.64 -10.18
C ASP A 371 -51.23 14.30 -9.68
N LYS A 372 -51.03 13.23 -10.45
CA LYS A 372 -51.56 11.91 -10.12
C LYS A 372 -50.66 11.23 -9.09
N ILE A 373 -51.15 11.14 -7.85
CA ILE A 373 -50.49 10.42 -6.74
C ILE A 373 -50.10 8.99 -7.16
N VAL A 374 -50.97 8.30 -7.90
CA VAL A 374 -50.71 6.92 -8.38
C VAL A 374 -49.46 6.83 -9.25
N LYS A 375 -49.24 7.81 -10.14
CA LYS A 375 -48.04 7.83 -11.01
C LYS A 375 -46.78 8.13 -10.21
N LEU A 376 -46.85 9.02 -9.22
CA LEU A 376 -45.74 9.31 -8.31
C LEU A 376 -45.38 8.09 -7.46
N CYS A 377 -46.37 7.36 -6.95
CA CYS A 377 -46.16 6.09 -6.24
C CYS A 377 -45.48 5.05 -7.14
N GLN A 378 -45.98 4.86 -8.37
CA GLN A 378 -45.38 3.93 -9.34
C GLN A 378 -43.94 4.29 -9.68
N LEU A 379 -43.63 5.58 -9.86
CA LEU A 379 -42.27 6.05 -10.10
C LEU A 379 -41.37 5.78 -8.90
N CYS A 380 -41.82 6.10 -7.68
CA CYS A 380 -41.08 5.84 -6.45
C CYS A 380 -40.81 4.33 -6.26
N THR A 381 -41.80 3.48 -6.49
CA THR A 381 -41.63 2.01 -6.46
C THR A 381 -40.65 1.54 -7.53
N LEU A 382 -40.70 2.11 -8.74
CA LEU A 382 -39.76 1.77 -9.81
C LEU A 382 -38.32 2.11 -9.40
N LEU A 383 -38.11 3.32 -8.86
CA LEU A 383 -36.79 3.77 -8.42
C LEU A 383 -36.24 2.88 -7.29
N GLN A 384 -37.04 2.64 -6.26
CA GLN A 384 -36.67 1.78 -5.14
C GLN A 384 -36.40 0.35 -5.60
N THR A 385 -37.32 -0.26 -6.33
CA THR A 385 -37.26 -1.70 -6.66
C THR A 385 -36.19 -2.04 -7.67
N ARG A 386 -35.93 -1.16 -8.64
CA ARG A 386 -35.03 -1.46 -9.76
C ARG A 386 -33.61 -0.94 -9.58
N TYR A 387 -33.43 0.04 -8.69
CA TYR A 387 -32.17 0.77 -8.56
C TYR A 387 -31.67 0.93 -7.13
N LEU A 388 -32.39 0.48 -6.09
CA LEU A 388 -31.96 0.60 -4.68
C LEU A 388 -32.10 -0.70 -3.85
N LEU A 389 -33.10 -1.55 -4.12
CA LEU A 389 -33.37 -2.75 -3.31
C LEU A 389 -32.26 -3.82 -3.32
N ASP A 390 -31.23 -3.67 -4.13
CA ASP A 390 -30.05 -4.55 -4.09
C ASP A 390 -29.14 -4.28 -2.86
N GLN A 391 -29.43 -3.25 -2.04
CA GLN A 391 -28.62 -2.90 -0.85
C GLN A 391 -29.07 -3.56 0.47
N ASP A 392 -30.31 -4.05 0.57
CA ASP A 392 -30.90 -4.40 1.88
C ASP A 392 -30.78 -5.90 2.27
N GLU A 393 -30.45 -6.82 1.34
CA GLU A 393 -30.29 -8.25 1.68
C GLU A 393 -28.85 -8.71 1.99
N ASP A 394 -27.84 -7.91 1.63
CA ASP A 394 -26.41 -8.26 1.83
C ASP A 394 -25.72 -7.29 2.81
N ILE A 395 -26.22 -7.24 4.04
CA ILE A 395 -25.54 -6.59 5.18
C ILE A 395 -24.33 -7.47 5.58
N GLU A 396 -23.31 -7.56 4.71
CA GLU A 396 -21.92 -7.99 5.02
C GLU A 396 -21.02 -8.23 3.77
N GLN A 397 -21.51 -8.15 2.53
CA GLN A 397 -20.58 -8.08 1.39
C GLN A 397 -19.93 -6.69 1.36
N GLN A 398 -18.61 -6.64 1.51
CA GLN A 398 -17.81 -5.49 1.10
C GLN A 398 -18.37 -4.96 -0.21
N VAL A 399 -18.73 -3.66 -0.26
CA VAL A 399 -19.02 -2.98 -1.53
C VAL A 399 -17.87 -3.34 -2.45
N ASP A 400 -18.13 -4.19 -3.44
CA ASP A 400 -17.10 -4.60 -4.37
C ASP A 400 -16.62 -3.31 -5.01
N ALA A 401 -15.41 -2.88 -4.66
CA ALA A 401 -14.83 -1.64 -5.17
C ALA A 401 -14.68 -1.67 -6.70
N ASN A 402 -15.05 -2.77 -7.37
CA ASN A 402 -15.06 -2.92 -8.81
C ASN A 402 -16.47 -2.82 -9.43
N GLN A 403 -17.51 -2.53 -8.66
CA GLN A 403 -18.87 -2.36 -9.18
C GLN A 403 -19.33 -0.90 -9.13
N LEU A 404 -20.13 -0.50 -10.13
CA LEU A 404 -20.74 0.83 -10.19
C LEU A 404 -21.87 0.94 -9.15
N ASP A 405 -21.73 1.87 -8.20
CA ASP A 405 -22.80 2.29 -7.29
C ASP A 405 -23.75 3.26 -8.00
N PHE A 406 -24.53 2.71 -8.93
CA PHE A 406 -25.60 3.45 -9.61
C PHE A 406 -26.72 3.94 -8.67
N PRO A 407 -27.09 3.24 -7.58
CA PRO A 407 -28.04 3.76 -6.59
C PRO A 407 -27.68 5.16 -6.08
N ALA A 408 -26.41 5.40 -5.73
CA ALA A 408 -25.94 6.70 -5.26
C ALA A 408 -26.20 7.81 -6.28
N LEU A 409 -26.04 7.52 -7.57
CA LEU A 409 -26.29 8.50 -8.62
C LEU A 409 -27.77 8.86 -8.70
N ILE A 410 -28.70 7.91 -8.58
CA ILE A 410 -30.16 8.10 -8.78
C ILE A 410 -30.90 8.64 -7.55
N GLN A 411 -30.29 8.55 -6.38
CA GLN A 411 -30.85 9.01 -5.11
C GLN A 411 -31.50 10.41 -5.17
N PRO A 412 -30.90 11.44 -5.82
CA PRO A 412 -31.52 12.76 -5.91
C PRO A 412 -32.87 12.76 -6.65
N ALA A 413 -33.04 11.92 -7.67
CA ALA A 413 -34.33 11.79 -8.35
C ALA A 413 -35.38 11.12 -7.46
N LEU A 414 -34.99 10.16 -6.62
CA LEU A 414 -35.91 9.54 -5.67
C LEU A 414 -36.42 10.58 -4.65
N GLU A 415 -35.52 11.38 -4.10
CA GLU A 415 -35.84 12.43 -3.13
C GLU A 415 -36.81 13.47 -3.71
N ASP A 416 -36.61 13.87 -4.98
CA ASP A 416 -37.52 14.78 -5.69
C ASP A 416 -38.93 14.16 -5.84
N VAL A 417 -39.03 12.88 -6.17
CA VAL A 417 -40.32 12.15 -6.29
C VAL A 417 -41.01 12.02 -4.93
N GLN A 418 -40.27 11.66 -3.88
CA GLN A 418 -40.79 11.52 -2.53
C GLN A 418 -41.29 12.86 -1.98
N THR A 419 -40.52 13.94 -2.16
CA THR A 419 -40.91 15.30 -1.76
C THR A 419 -42.21 15.72 -2.45
N ARG A 420 -42.31 15.46 -3.76
CA ARG A 420 -43.52 15.74 -4.52
C ARG A 420 -44.71 14.89 -4.06
N LEU A 421 -44.49 13.60 -3.78
CA LEU A 421 -45.51 12.69 -3.28
C LEU A 421 -46.06 13.17 -1.93
N VAL A 422 -45.19 13.56 -1.00
CA VAL A 422 -45.57 14.12 0.31
C VAL A 422 -46.41 15.38 0.13
N PHE A 423 -45.98 16.31 -0.74
CA PHE A 423 -46.74 17.52 -1.03
C PHE A 423 -48.15 17.24 -1.56
N ARG A 424 -48.27 16.31 -2.52
CA ARG A 424 -49.57 15.91 -3.08
C ARG A 424 -50.44 15.15 -2.08
N ALA A 425 -49.84 14.31 -1.23
CA ALA A 425 -50.53 13.63 -0.15
C ALA A 425 -51.10 14.62 0.87
N GLN A 426 -50.31 15.62 1.29
CA GLN A 426 -50.78 16.68 2.19
C GLN A 426 -51.92 17.50 1.59
N ALA A 427 -51.85 17.83 0.29
CA ALA A 427 -52.94 18.49 -0.41
C ALA A 427 -54.21 17.63 -0.42
N PHE A 428 -54.08 16.33 -0.71
CA PHE A 428 -55.20 15.38 -0.67
C PHE A 428 -55.81 15.28 0.72
N LEU A 429 -55.00 15.17 1.79
CA LEU A 429 -55.50 15.15 3.17
C LEU A 429 -56.30 16.42 3.49
N ARG A 430 -55.81 17.59 3.09
CA ARG A 430 -56.47 18.87 3.36
C ARG A 430 -57.80 19.00 2.61
N ASP A 431 -57.81 18.69 1.32
CA ASP A 431 -58.96 18.97 0.46
C ASP A 431 -60.03 17.87 0.53
N GLU A 432 -59.62 16.60 0.62
CA GLU A 432 -60.51 15.44 0.51
C GLU A 432 -60.93 14.83 1.85
N ILE A 433 -60.23 15.16 2.95
CA ILE A 433 -60.50 14.65 4.29
C ILE A 433 -60.84 15.79 5.26
N GLU A 434 -59.94 16.75 5.45
CA GLU A 434 -60.13 17.84 6.44
C GLU A 434 -61.24 18.80 6.01
N ARG A 435 -61.27 19.21 4.74
CA ARG A 435 -62.26 20.15 4.19
C ARG A 435 -63.44 19.46 3.52
N TYR A 436 -63.60 18.15 3.73
CA TYR A 436 -64.69 17.39 3.12
C TYR A 436 -66.05 17.90 3.60
N LYS A 437 -66.89 18.34 2.67
CA LYS A 437 -68.29 18.71 2.96
C LYS A 437 -69.18 17.50 2.70
N PRO A 438 -69.82 16.92 3.73
CA PRO A 438 -70.67 15.75 3.57
C PRO A 438 -71.85 16.06 2.66
N ARG A 439 -72.13 15.20 1.67
CA ARG A 439 -73.38 15.27 0.91
C ARG A 439 -74.53 14.65 1.72
N PRO A 440 -75.79 15.03 1.47
CA PRO A 440 -76.94 14.40 2.13
C PRO A 440 -76.96 12.87 1.96
N GLU A 441 -76.48 12.39 0.82
CA GLU A 441 -76.29 10.95 0.49
C GLU A 441 -75.21 10.27 1.34
N ASP A 442 -74.19 11.01 1.80
CA ASP A 442 -73.11 10.48 2.64
C ASP A 442 -73.53 10.30 4.10
N LEU A 443 -74.58 11.01 4.51
CA LEU A 443 -75.16 11.01 5.86
C LEU A 443 -76.31 10.00 6.03
N ASP A 444 -76.78 9.39 4.93
CA ASP A 444 -77.80 8.32 4.94
C ASP A 444 -77.20 6.97 5.35
N TYR A 445 -76.62 6.95 6.55
CA TYR A 445 -76.09 5.76 7.20
C TYR A 445 -77.17 4.67 7.48
N PRO A 446 -78.45 5.01 7.80
CA PRO A 446 -79.50 4.01 8.03
C PRO A 446 -79.85 3.16 6.80
N ALA A 447 -79.79 3.71 5.58
CA ALA A 447 -80.05 2.94 4.35
C ALA A 447 -78.83 2.14 3.89
N ARG A 448 -77.61 2.68 4.04
CA ARG A 448 -76.35 1.99 3.68
C ARG A 448 -76.07 0.78 4.57
N ASN A 449 -76.42 0.82 5.86
CA ASN A 449 -76.18 -0.30 6.77
C ASN A 449 -77.19 -1.47 6.61
N LYS A 450 -78.37 -1.22 6.02
CA LYS A 450 -79.36 -2.27 5.70
C LYS A 450 -78.95 -3.17 4.53
N GLN A 451 -78.12 -2.68 3.63
CA GLN A 451 -77.54 -3.51 2.56
C GLN A 451 -76.47 -4.48 3.09
N PHE A 452 -75.93 -4.21 4.29
CA PHE A 452 -74.92 -5.03 4.97
C PHE A 452 -75.47 -5.88 6.11
N SER A 453 -76.79 -5.86 6.39
CA SER A 453 -77.37 -6.84 7.30
C SER A 453 -77.35 -8.20 6.62
N ILE A 454 -76.33 -8.98 6.96
CA ILE A 454 -76.31 -10.44 6.93
C ILE A 454 -77.74 -10.91 7.22
N SER A 455 -78.32 -11.68 6.30
CA SER A 455 -79.58 -12.38 6.48
C SER A 455 -79.44 -13.28 7.72
N VAL A 456 -79.79 -12.74 8.89
CA VAL A 456 -80.03 -13.52 10.10
C VAL A 456 -81.37 -14.19 9.86
N THR A 457 -81.32 -15.45 9.44
CA THR A 457 -82.47 -16.34 9.43
C THR A 457 -83.09 -16.38 10.82
N GLU A 458 -84.35 -15.98 10.91
CA GLU A 458 -85.20 -16.14 12.08
C GLU A 458 -85.19 -17.60 12.52
N GLY A 459 -84.70 -17.86 13.73
CA GLY A 459 -84.82 -19.19 14.32
C GLY A 459 -83.84 -19.48 15.44
N GLN A 460 -84.03 -18.82 16.59
CA GLN A 460 -83.93 -19.40 17.95
C GLN A 460 -83.66 -18.30 18.97
N ILE A 461 -84.75 -17.68 19.43
CA ILE A 461 -84.80 -17.01 20.72
C ILE A 461 -85.26 -18.09 21.71
N SER A 462 -84.37 -18.59 22.55
CA SER A 462 -84.77 -19.30 23.78
C SER A 462 -83.93 -18.77 24.93
N GLY A 463 -84.61 -18.03 25.80
CA GLY A 463 -84.02 -17.24 26.85
C GLY A 463 -83.46 -18.08 28.00
N ARG A 464 -82.42 -17.54 28.63
CA ARG A 464 -82.16 -17.81 30.04
C ARG A 464 -81.67 -16.53 30.74
N LYS A 465 -82.57 -16.04 31.58
CA LYS A 465 -82.46 -14.93 32.52
C LYS A 465 -81.36 -15.19 33.56
N ILE A 466 -80.39 -14.28 33.70
CA ILE A 466 -79.66 -14.05 34.95
C ILE A 466 -79.47 -12.54 35.13
N THR A 467 -79.69 -12.12 36.38
CA THR A 467 -79.90 -10.79 36.92
C THR A 467 -78.63 -9.99 37.19
N SER A 468 -78.82 -8.66 37.18
CA SER A 468 -78.02 -7.51 37.63
C SER A 468 -76.85 -7.71 38.61
N THR A 469 -75.75 -6.97 38.40
CA THR A 469 -75.14 -5.98 39.35
C THR A 469 -73.92 -5.24 38.74
N ASP A 470 -73.99 -3.91 38.75
CA ASP A 470 -72.99 -2.84 39.00
C ASP A 470 -71.51 -2.87 38.51
N THR A 471 -71.24 -1.94 37.57
CA THR A 471 -70.12 -0.96 37.48
C THR A 471 -68.64 -1.46 37.41
N PRO A 472 -67.65 -0.59 37.10
CA PRO A 472 -67.05 -0.43 35.77
C PRO A 472 -65.56 -0.87 35.74
N THR A 473 -64.86 -0.65 34.62
CA THR A 473 -63.41 -0.27 34.50
C THR A 473 -62.56 -1.15 33.57
N THR A 474 -61.95 -0.46 32.58
CA THR A 474 -60.65 -0.69 31.90
C THR A 474 -60.48 -1.87 30.93
N THR A 475 -60.43 -1.50 29.64
CA THR A 475 -59.93 -2.32 28.54
C THR A 475 -58.42 -2.09 28.37
N THR A 476 -57.62 -3.12 28.63
CA THR A 476 -56.19 -3.22 28.27
C THR A 476 -56.01 -3.80 26.86
N LEU A 477 -54.94 -3.37 26.18
CA LEU A 477 -54.44 -3.82 24.87
C LEU A 477 -54.40 -5.36 24.70
N PRO A 478 -54.59 -5.90 23.47
CA PRO A 478 -54.26 -7.28 23.14
C PRO A 478 -52.82 -7.44 22.64
N THR A 479 -52.16 -8.45 23.20
CA THR A 479 -50.82 -8.96 22.89
C THR A 479 -50.83 -9.90 21.68
N ARG A 480 -49.71 -9.90 20.94
CA ARG A 480 -49.30 -10.78 19.83
C ARG A 480 -49.46 -12.29 20.13
N PRO A 481 -49.93 -13.14 19.20
CA PRO A 481 -49.86 -14.59 19.37
C PRO A 481 -48.58 -15.19 18.78
N LYS A 482 -48.09 -16.20 19.50
CA LYS A 482 -46.92 -17.04 19.21
C LYS A 482 -47.39 -18.35 18.55
N SER A 483 -46.49 -18.94 17.79
CA SER A 483 -46.56 -20.19 17.05
C SER A 483 -46.80 -21.44 17.90
N THR A 484 -47.47 -22.44 17.31
CA THR A 484 -47.34 -23.85 17.70
C THR A 484 -47.44 -24.77 16.47
N THR A 485 -46.36 -25.51 16.25
CA THR A 485 -46.14 -26.59 15.28
C THR A 485 -46.63 -27.93 15.85
N LYS A 486 -47.18 -28.85 15.01
CA LYS A 486 -46.94 -30.33 14.99
C LYS A 486 -47.90 -31.11 14.03
N PRO A 487 -47.63 -32.38 13.62
CA PRO A 487 -47.24 -32.67 12.23
C PRO A 487 -47.92 -33.88 11.51
N SER A 488 -47.57 -34.03 10.21
CA SER A 488 -47.17 -35.23 9.42
C SER A 488 -48.14 -36.31 8.85
N ASN A 489 -47.76 -36.72 7.61
CA ASN A 489 -48.00 -37.94 6.78
C ASN A 489 -49.27 -38.00 5.89
N ASP A 490 -49.27 -38.49 4.63
CA ASP A 490 -48.28 -39.07 3.68
C ASP A 490 -48.95 -39.20 2.28
N SER A 491 -48.15 -39.37 1.21
CA SER A 491 -48.40 -40.10 -0.08
C SER A 491 -48.39 -39.31 -1.42
N ASP A 492 -47.32 -39.53 -2.18
CA ASP A 492 -47.00 -39.23 -3.61
C ASP A 492 -47.72 -40.19 -4.63
N PRO A 493 -47.48 -40.18 -5.98
CA PRO A 493 -47.14 -39.10 -6.96
C PRO A 493 -47.87 -39.25 -8.34
N SER A 494 -47.86 -38.21 -9.22
CA SER A 494 -47.54 -38.35 -10.68
C SER A 494 -47.72 -37.07 -11.53
N SER A 495 -46.64 -36.74 -12.28
CA SER A 495 -46.56 -36.18 -13.65
C SER A 495 -46.85 -34.68 -13.95
N THR A 496 -45.78 -33.90 -14.25
CA THR A 496 -45.34 -33.38 -15.58
C THR A 496 -44.90 -31.89 -15.61
N ASN A 497 -43.64 -31.66 -16.02
CA ASN A 497 -42.94 -30.43 -16.52
C ASN A 497 -42.58 -29.25 -15.60
N PRO A 498 -41.32 -28.74 -15.63
CA PRO A 498 -40.92 -27.49 -15.01
C PRO A 498 -40.72 -26.36 -16.05
N GLU A 499 -41.43 -25.24 -15.86
CA GLU A 499 -41.02 -23.92 -16.35
C GLU A 499 -41.06 -22.94 -15.17
N ASP A 500 -39.96 -22.20 -15.03
CA ASP A 500 -39.57 -21.46 -13.83
C ASP A 500 -40.53 -20.33 -13.44
N THR A 501 -41.05 -20.39 -12.22
CA THR A 501 -41.70 -19.26 -11.53
C THR A 501 -41.17 -19.19 -10.10
N THR A 502 -40.10 -18.41 -9.88
CA THR A 502 -39.67 -18.04 -8.52
C THR A 502 -40.38 -16.75 -8.11
N THR A 503 -41.59 -16.90 -7.58
CA THR A 503 -42.26 -15.85 -6.82
C THR A 503 -41.71 -15.90 -5.39
N THR A 504 -40.79 -15.00 -5.05
CA THR A 504 -40.44 -14.73 -3.65
C THR A 504 -41.64 -14.03 -3.00
N ALA A 505 -42.18 -14.70 -1.97
CA ALA A 505 -43.34 -14.28 -1.22
C ALA A 505 -43.01 -13.09 -0.30
N ALA A 506 -42.88 -11.90 -0.88
CA ALA A 506 -43.00 -10.67 -0.12
C ALA A 506 -44.49 -10.45 0.19
N THR A 507 -44.82 -10.39 1.48
CA THR A 507 -46.19 -10.18 2.00
C THR A 507 -46.77 -8.89 1.41
N LYS A 508 -47.49 -9.03 0.30
CA LYS A 508 -48.14 -7.96 -0.45
C LYS A 508 -49.51 -7.75 0.19
N TRP A 509 -49.71 -6.60 0.83
CA TRP A 509 -51.06 -6.14 1.16
C TRP A 509 -51.74 -5.70 -0.14
N ASP A 510 -52.13 -6.66 -0.97
CA ASP A 510 -52.86 -6.43 -2.21
C ASP A 510 -54.32 -6.09 -1.85
N LEU A 511 -54.58 -4.80 -1.63
CA LEU A 511 -55.94 -4.26 -1.45
C LEU A 511 -56.65 -4.01 -2.80
N GLU A 512 -56.04 -4.40 -3.92
CA GLU A 512 -56.63 -4.32 -5.25
C GLU A 512 -57.17 -5.70 -5.69
N SER A 513 -58.30 -6.11 -5.08
CA SER A 513 -59.38 -7.03 -5.55
C SER A 513 -59.85 -7.98 -4.42
N PRO A 514 -61.15 -8.24 -4.16
CA PRO A 514 -62.43 -7.66 -4.61
C PRO A 514 -63.16 -6.96 -3.43
N THR A 515 -62.53 -6.05 -2.70
CA THR A 515 -63.18 -5.34 -1.56
C THR A 515 -63.84 -4.01 -1.98
N THR A 516 -63.90 -3.71 -3.27
CA THR A 516 -64.62 -2.52 -3.77
C THR A 516 -66.12 -2.59 -3.47
N GLN A 517 -66.67 -3.79 -3.26
CA GLN A 517 -68.08 -4.00 -2.89
C GLN A 517 -68.32 -3.76 -1.39
N ASP A 518 -67.41 -4.16 -0.50
CA ASP A 518 -67.52 -3.98 0.96
C ASP A 518 -67.17 -2.57 1.45
N GLN A 519 -66.41 -1.80 0.67
CA GLN A 519 -66.07 -0.40 0.99
C GLN A 519 -67.14 0.62 0.58
N SER A 520 -68.23 0.16 -0.05
CA SER A 520 -69.34 1.01 -0.48
C SER A 520 -70.18 1.54 0.69
N GLY A 521 -70.12 0.89 1.86
CA GLY A 521 -70.80 1.31 3.10
C GLY A 521 -70.02 2.31 3.96
N TRP A 522 -68.72 2.50 3.72
CA TRP A 522 -67.87 3.31 4.60
C TRP A 522 -68.03 4.81 4.37
N TYR A 523 -67.84 5.59 5.43
CA TYR A 523 -67.87 7.05 5.31
C TYR A 523 -66.77 7.51 4.32
N PRO A 524 -67.07 8.42 3.37
CA PRO A 524 -66.19 8.71 2.24
C PRO A 524 -64.76 9.12 2.63
N THR A 525 -64.59 9.87 3.71
CA THR A 525 -63.25 10.31 4.16
C THR A 525 -62.41 9.15 4.71
N LEU A 526 -63.03 8.17 5.37
CA LEU A 526 -62.33 6.97 5.87
C LEU A 526 -61.80 6.12 4.71
N ARG A 527 -62.62 5.92 3.67
CA ARG A 527 -62.21 5.20 2.46
C ARG A 527 -61.03 5.90 1.76
N LYS A 528 -61.10 7.23 1.62
CA LYS A 528 -60.03 8.04 1.02
C LYS A 528 -58.74 8.01 1.83
N ALA A 529 -58.83 8.02 3.17
CA ALA A 529 -57.68 7.93 4.07
C ALA A 529 -56.97 6.57 3.96
N ILE A 530 -57.73 5.46 4.00
CA ILE A 530 -57.18 4.10 3.88
C ILE A 530 -56.55 3.89 2.50
N TRP A 531 -57.19 4.39 1.45
CA TRP A 531 -56.64 4.37 0.10
C TRP A 531 -55.28 5.08 0.03
N LEU A 532 -55.19 6.31 0.53
CA LEU A 532 -53.94 7.08 0.54
C LEU A 532 -52.84 6.36 1.35
N LEU A 533 -53.17 5.90 2.56
CA LEU A 533 -52.22 5.24 3.45
C LEU A 533 -51.66 3.95 2.83
N SER A 534 -52.53 3.14 2.22
CA SER A 534 -52.13 1.87 1.59
C SER A 534 -51.12 2.05 0.45
N ARG A 535 -51.03 3.25 -0.15
CA ARG A 535 -50.12 3.54 -1.28
C ARG A 535 -48.83 4.22 -0.86
N ILE A 536 -48.85 4.99 0.22
CA ILE A 536 -47.71 5.81 0.63
C ILE A 536 -46.87 5.13 1.73
N TYR A 537 -47.46 4.24 2.52
CA TYR A 537 -46.85 3.66 3.73
C TYR A 537 -45.46 3.03 3.51
N ARG A 538 -45.22 2.37 2.37
CA ARG A 538 -43.92 1.74 2.06
C ARG A 538 -42.96 2.65 1.27
N LEU A 539 -43.44 3.74 0.68
CA LEU A 539 -42.68 4.54 -0.28
C LEU A 539 -41.97 5.74 0.36
N VAL A 540 -42.49 6.21 1.50
CA VAL A 540 -41.93 7.34 2.26
C VAL A 540 -40.98 6.87 3.38
N ASN A 541 -40.97 5.57 3.71
CA ASN A 541 -40.04 5.01 4.69
C ASN A 541 -38.89 4.29 3.97
N VAL A 542 -37.85 5.05 3.62
CA VAL A 542 -36.48 4.54 3.45
C VAL A 542 -35.61 5.33 4.42
N HIS A 543 -35.47 4.75 5.63
CA HIS A 543 -34.66 5.08 6.81
C HIS A 543 -34.83 6.42 7.57
N PRO A 544 -34.83 6.37 8.94
CA PRO A 544 -34.67 7.54 9.79
C PRO A 544 -33.27 8.09 9.58
N THR A 545 -33.17 9.39 9.32
CA THR A 545 -31.90 10.12 9.36
C THR A 545 -31.17 9.83 10.67
N PRO A 546 -29.88 9.41 10.65
CA PRO A 546 -29.09 9.42 11.87
C PRO A 546 -28.95 10.88 12.29
N ILE A 547 -29.42 11.18 13.50
CA ILE A 547 -29.24 12.47 14.14
C ILE A 547 -27.73 12.65 14.35
N LEU A 548 -27.04 13.26 13.38
CA LEU A 548 -25.69 13.78 13.58
C LEU A 548 -25.80 15.09 14.38
N PRO A 549 -24.90 15.31 15.37
CA PRO A 549 -25.02 16.40 16.32
C PRO A 549 -24.77 17.75 15.64
N HIS A 550 -25.59 18.72 16.02
CA HIS A 550 -25.48 20.13 15.66
C HIS A 550 -24.02 20.64 15.58
N ASN A 551 -23.65 21.23 14.44
CA ASN A 551 -23.00 22.55 14.43
C ASN A 551 -23.00 23.22 13.03
N GLN A 552 -23.75 24.34 12.97
CA GLN A 552 -23.65 25.49 12.02
C GLN A 552 -24.18 25.36 10.57
N PRO A 553 -24.49 26.49 9.90
CA PRO A 553 -25.52 27.46 10.26
C PRO A 553 -26.56 27.65 9.14
N THR A 554 -27.81 27.86 9.55
CA THR A 554 -28.99 28.12 8.71
C THR A 554 -28.84 29.29 7.75
N TYR A 555 -28.99 29.04 6.44
CA TYR A 555 -29.40 30.05 5.47
C TYR A 555 -30.93 30.19 5.49
N LYS A 556 -31.41 31.39 5.83
CA LYS A 556 -32.83 31.75 5.84
C LYS A 556 -33.30 32.06 4.41
N LEU A 557 -34.17 31.24 3.85
CA LEU A 557 -34.98 31.60 2.68
C LEU A 557 -36.32 32.17 3.15
N THR A 558 -36.49 33.48 2.92
CA THR A 558 -37.67 34.25 3.30
C THR A 558 -38.67 34.22 2.13
N TYR A 559 -39.85 33.64 2.34
CA TYR A 559 -40.96 33.72 1.38
C TYR A 559 -41.56 35.13 1.39
N LYS A 560 -41.55 35.81 0.25
CA LYS A 560 -42.25 37.09 0.03
C LYS A 560 -43.64 36.79 -0.54
N GLN A 561 -44.67 36.96 0.28
CA GLN A 561 -46.07 36.93 -0.15
C GLN A 561 -46.46 38.26 -0.81
N THR A 562 -47.20 38.17 -1.90
CA THR A 562 -47.83 39.28 -2.63
C THR A 562 -49.31 39.40 -2.26
N SER A 563 -49.79 40.63 -2.05
CA SER A 563 -51.21 41.02 -2.04
C SER A 563 -51.34 42.52 -2.45
N PRO A 564 -52.52 42.98 -2.94
CA PRO A 564 -52.60 43.82 -4.15
C PRO A 564 -53.09 45.28 -3.87
N PRO A 565 -53.70 46.07 -4.80
CA PRO A 565 -53.21 47.40 -5.15
C PRO A 565 -54.09 48.58 -4.65
N SER A 566 -53.50 49.77 -4.49
CA SER A 566 -54.27 51.02 -4.36
C SER A 566 -53.50 52.25 -4.88
N SER A 567 -54.02 52.80 -5.97
CA SER A 567 -54.26 54.22 -6.27
C SER A 567 -53.18 55.30 -6.06
N THR A 568 -52.78 55.87 -7.21
CA THR A 568 -52.66 57.32 -7.52
C THR A 568 -51.50 58.12 -6.93
N THR A 569 -50.52 58.50 -7.78
CA THR A 569 -50.27 59.88 -8.29
C THR A 569 -48.87 59.99 -8.91
N SER A 570 -48.82 60.44 -10.17
CA SER A 570 -47.66 61.04 -10.86
C SER A 570 -47.27 62.38 -10.18
N PRO A 571 -46.06 62.98 -10.39
CA PRO A 571 -45.54 63.27 -11.73
C PRO A 571 -43.99 63.38 -11.95
N THR A 572 -43.65 63.39 -13.24
CA THR A 572 -42.60 64.17 -13.96
C THR A 572 -41.08 63.90 -13.83
N LYS A 573 -40.53 63.46 -15.00
CA LYS A 573 -39.40 64.04 -15.80
C LYS A 573 -38.07 64.40 -15.09
N SER A 574 -36.96 63.78 -15.51
CA SER A 574 -36.02 64.36 -16.51
C SER A 574 -34.65 63.65 -16.57
N CYS A 575 -34.29 63.21 -17.79
CA CYS A 575 -32.98 63.27 -18.48
C CYS A 575 -31.71 63.68 -17.69
N THR A 576 -30.63 62.89 -17.76
CA THR A 576 -29.36 63.17 -18.49
C THR A 576 -28.14 62.36 -17.98
N LYS A 577 -27.37 61.82 -18.93
CA LYS A 577 -25.96 61.40 -18.83
C LYS A 577 -25.06 62.65 -18.93
N PRO A 578 -23.79 62.69 -18.45
CA PRO A 578 -22.67 62.15 -19.23
C PRO A 578 -21.42 61.64 -18.46
N ARG A 579 -20.45 61.22 -19.28
CA ARG A 579 -19.16 60.51 -19.10
C ARG A 579 -18.02 61.28 -18.36
N PRO A 580 -16.87 60.61 -18.07
CA PRO A 580 -15.76 61.04 -17.21
C PRO A 580 -14.59 61.65 -18.01
N PRO A 581 -13.45 61.95 -17.35
CA PRO A 581 -12.15 61.99 -18.03
C PRO A 581 -11.03 61.12 -17.41
N TYR A 582 -10.14 60.73 -18.34
CA TYR A 582 -8.76 60.23 -18.29
C TYR A 582 -7.80 61.09 -17.40
N THR A 583 -6.52 60.82 -17.08
CA THR A 583 -5.38 60.11 -17.72
C THR A 583 -4.20 60.04 -16.72
N ALA A 584 -3.22 59.14 -16.94
CA ALA A 584 -1.94 58.91 -16.23
C ALA A 584 -0.85 60.02 -16.46
N PRO A 585 0.50 59.85 -16.26
CA PRO A 585 1.35 58.84 -15.56
C PRO A 585 2.56 59.43 -14.71
N ALA A 586 3.38 58.51 -14.14
CA ALA A 586 4.75 58.45 -13.51
C ALA A 586 5.81 59.60 -13.71
N PRO A 587 7.10 59.56 -13.21
CA PRO A 587 7.90 58.51 -12.52
C PRO A 587 8.93 58.96 -11.42
N SER A 588 9.75 58.01 -10.91
CA SER A 588 11.24 58.12 -10.71
C SER A 588 11.87 57.90 -9.30
N CYS A 589 12.73 56.86 -9.22
CA CYS A 589 14.06 56.71 -8.58
C CYS A 589 14.38 57.10 -7.10
N ALA A 590 14.92 56.13 -6.31
CA ALA A 590 16.38 55.97 -6.01
C ALA A 590 16.72 55.41 -4.59
N GLN A 591 17.48 54.30 -4.59
CA GLN A 591 18.68 53.94 -3.79
C GLN A 591 18.79 54.10 -2.24
N LYS A 592 18.80 52.94 -1.55
CA LYS A 592 19.79 52.30 -0.62
C LYS A 592 20.39 53.01 0.66
N PRO A 593 20.86 52.21 1.67
CA PRO A 593 20.97 52.52 3.12
C PRO A 593 22.43 52.77 3.62
N PRO A 594 22.76 52.87 4.94
CA PRO A 594 22.98 51.69 5.86
C PRO A 594 22.77 51.87 7.41
N LEU A 595 22.62 50.73 8.13
CA LEU A 595 23.06 50.26 9.50
C LEU A 595 23.44 51.24 10.67
N PRO A 596 23.70 50.78 11.93
CA PRO A 596 23.06 49.78 12.81
C PRO A 596 22.89 50.28 14.27
N THR A 597 22.13 49.56 15.13
CA THR A 597 22.34 49.59 16.59
C THR A 597 22.16 48.21 17.23
N ARG A 598 22.92 48.02 18.31
CA ARG A 598 23.34 46.79 18.98
C ARG A 598 22.72 46.78 20.39
N THR A 599 22.83 45.64 21.08
CA THR A 599 22.68 45.41 22.55
C THR A 599 21.24 45.25 23.05
N SER A 600 20.88 44.37 23.99
CA SER A 600 21.56 43.30 24.75
C SER A 600 20.54 42.68 25.74
N SER A 601 20.97 41.61 26.43
CA SER A 601 20.44 40.99 27.68
C SER A 601 19.46 39.83 27.46
N SER A 602 19.90 38.57 27.67
CA SER A 602 20.14 37.83 28.94
C SER A 602 18.88 37.03 29.29
N SER A 603 18.86 35.82 29.82
CA SER A 603 19.82 34.86 30.36
C SER A 603 18.95 33.78 31.04
N ALA A 604 19.35 32.51 30.99
CA ALA A 604 19.25 31.49 32.07
C ALA A 604 19.24 30.09 31.42
N THR A 605 20.35 29.33 31.41
CA THR A 605 20.81 28.39 32.46
C THR A 605 19.74 27.44 33.00
N SER A 606 19.73 26.21 32.49
CA SER A 606 20.26 25.02 33.20
C SER A 606 20.76 24.00 32.19
#